data_AF-A0A3L7XHJ9-F1
#
_entry.id   AF-A0A3L7XHJ9-F1
#
_cell.length_a   1.000
_cell.length_b   1.000
_cell.length_c   1.000
_cell.angle_alpha   90.00
_cell.angle_beta   90.00
_cell.angle_gamma   90.00
#
_symmetry.space_group_name_H-M   'P 1'
#
loop_
_entity.id
_entity.type
_entity.pdbx_description
1 polymer ?
#
loop_
_entity_poly.entity_id
_entity_poly.type
_entity_poly.pdbx_seq_one_letter_code
_entity_poly.pdbx_strand_id
1 'polypeptide(L)' 'MLRALLEDYDRAASEVTRLSRPDDLGSGERTARMSTLGLWEIQQAKCVERIAALTGDTDVERARALIAPPQA' A
#
# COMPACT_ATOMS: atom_id res chain seq x y z
N MET A 1 15.64 3.46 4.42
CA MET A 1 15.21 2.23 3.72
C MET A 1 13.81 1.82 4.15
N LEU A 2 13.56 1.50 5.44
CA LEU A 2 12.22 1.13 5.92
C LEU A 2 11.18 2.27 5.84
N ARG A 3 11.57 3.52 6.17
CA ARG A 3 10.67 4.69 6.06
C ARG A 3 10.12 4.90 4.64
N ALA A 4 10.99 4.96 3.64
CA ALA A 4 10.59 5.10 2.24
C ALA A 4 9.66 3.96 1.79
N LEU A 5 9.90 2.74 2.26
CA LEU A 5 9.05 1.59 1.93
C LEU A 5 7.65 1.68 2.55
N LEU A 6 7.54 2.25 3.77
CA LEU A 6 6.27 2.53 4.42
C LEU A 6 5.52 3.66 3.70
N GLU A 7 6.22 4.70 3.23
CA GLU A 7 5.64 5.76 2.41
C GLU A 7 5.08 5.23 1.08
N ASP A 8 5.81 4.32 0.41
CA ASP A 8 5.33 3.63 -0.79
C ASP A 8 4.12 2.72 -0.50
N TYR A 9 4.12 2.02 0.63
CA TYR A 9 2.96 1.24 1.08
C TYR A 9 1.73 2.13 1.30
N ASP A 10 1.89 3.26 1.98
CA ASP A 10 0.81 4.23 2.24
C ASP A 10 0.22 4.78 0.95
N ARG A 11 1.09 5.11 -0.01
CA ARG A 11 0.67 5.57 -1.32
C ARG A 11 -0.16 4.50 -2.04
N ALA A 12 0.32 3.25 -2.06
CA ALA A 12 -0.39 2.15 -2.68
C ALA A 12 -1.75 1.90 -1.99
N ALA A 13 -1.79 1.89 -0.65
CA ALA A 13 -3.00 1.71 0.13
C ALA A 13 -4.05 2.82 -0.12
N SER A 14 -3.58 4.07 -0.23
CA SER A 14 -4.42 5.23 -0.57
C SER A 14 -5.03 5.11 -1.97
N GLU A 15 -4.22 4.72 -2.95
CA GLU A 15 -4.69 4.52 -4.33
C GLU A 15 -5.67 3.35 -4.46
N VAL A 16 -5.41 2.23 -3.76
CA VAL A 16 -6.37 1.11 -3.65
C VAL A 16 -7.69 1.63 -3.08
N THR A 17 -7.66 2.31 -1.94
CA THR A 17 -8.86 2.88 -1.30
C THR A 17 -9.61 3.83 -2.23
N ARG A 18 -8.88 4.69 -2.95
CA ARG A 18 -9.45 5.65 -3.91
C ARG A 18 -10.16 4.93 -5.06
N LEU A 19 -9.52 3.90 -5.63
CA LEU A 19 -10.01 3.15 -6.79
C LEU A 19 -11.10 2.12 -6.43
N SER A 20 -11.13 1.61 -5.20
CA SER A 20 -12.19 0.69 -4.74
C SER A 20 -13.54 1.38 -4.50
N ARG A 21 -13.58 2.72 -4.41
CA ARG A 21 -14.86 3.44 -4.26
C ARG A 21 -15.74 3.22 -5.50
N PRO A 22 -17.04 2.94 -5.32
CA PRO A 22 -17.98 2.88 -6.43
C PRO A 22 -18.07 4.26 -7.10
N ASP A 23 -18.02 4.26 -8.42
CA ASP A 23 -17.98 5.45 -9.26
C ASP A 23 -18.97 5.22 -10.42
N ASP A 24 -19.69 6.26 -10.84
CA ASP A 24 -20.67 6.23 -11.94
C ASP A 24 -19.95 6.32 -13.31
N LEU A 25 -18.94 5.46 -13.50
CA LEU A 25 -18.13 5.41 -14.72
C LEU A 25 -18.71 4.46 -15.76
N GLY A 26 -18.50 4.78 -17.05
CA GLY A 26 -18.82 3.91 -18.17
C GLY A 26 -18.00 2.61 -18.16
N SER A 27 -18.43 1.59 -18.90
CA SER A 27 -17.84 0.23 -18.86
C SER A 27 -16.35 0.18 -19.25
N GLY A 28 -15.89 1.02 -20.18
CA GLY A 28 -14.47 1.10 -20.58
C GLY A 28 -13.58 1.70 -19.50
N GLU A 29 -14.05 2.76 -18.84
CA GLU A 29 -13.36 3.40 -17.73
C GLU A 29 -13.31 2.48 -16.50
N ARG A 30 -14.35 1.66 -16.31
CA ARG A 30 -14.37 0.61 -15.28
C ARG A 30 -13.25 -0.42 -15.49
N THR A 31 -13.06 -0.94 -16.70
CA THR A 31 -12.00 -1.92 -16.98
C THR A 31 -10.62 -1.34 -16.74
N ALA A 32 -10.34 -0.14 -17.27
CA ALA A 32 -9.06 0.54 -17.05
C ALA A 32 -8.80 0.76 -15.55
N ARG A 33 -9.82 1.20 -14.81
CA ARG A 33 -9.75 1.39 -13.35
C ARG A 33 -9.45 0.09 -12.60
N MET A 34 -10.11 -1.01 -12.94
CA MET A 34 -9.85 -2.31 -12.30
C MET A 34 -8.44 -2.81 -12.59
N SER A 35 -7.92 -2.62 -13.80
CA SER A 35 -6.52 -2.93 -14.11
C SER A 35 -5.56 -2.08 -13.28
N THR A 36 -5.83 -0.78 -13.14
CA THR A 36 -5.01 0.10 -12.29
C THR A 36 -5.10 -0.30 -10.81
N LEU A 37 -6.28 -0.65 -10.31
CA LEU A 37 -6.48 -1.15 -8.95
C LEU A 37 -5.60 -2.38 -8.69
N GLY A 38 -5.65 -3.38 -9.58
CA GLY A 38 -4.83 -4.59 -9.43
C GLY A 38 -3.31 -4.31 -9.41
N LEU A 39 -2.84 -3.31 -10.16
CA LEU A 39 -1.43 -2.90 -10.11
C LEU A 39 -1.04 -2.32 -8.74
N TRP A 40 -1.91 -1.51 -8.14
CA TRP A 40 -1.68 -0.96 -6.81
C TRP A 40 -1.80 -2.00 -5.70
N GLU A 41 -2.71 -2.96 -5.81
CA GLU A 41 -2.80 -4.10 -4.88
C GLU A 41 -1.52 -4.96 -4.93
N ILE A 42 -1.00 -5.25 -6.13
CA ILE A 42 0.28 -5.94 -6.29
C ILE A 42 1.43 -5.13 -5.68
N GLN A 43 1.45 -3.81 -5.88
CA GLN A 43 2.47 -2.94 -5.30
C GLN A 43 2.40 -2.93 -3.76
N GLN A 44 1.18 -2.88 -3.19
CA GLN A 44 0.97 -2.97 -1.76
C GLN A 44 1.51 -4.28 -1.19
N ALA A 45 1.19 -5.42 -1.82
CA ALA A 45 1.69 -6.73 -1.41
C ALA A 45 3.23 -6.81 -1.45
N LYS A 46 3.85 -6.30 -2.53
CA LYS A 46 5.32 -6.23 -2.65
C LYS A 46 5.96 -5.38 -1.54
N CYS A 47 5.32 -4.30 -1.13
CA CYS A 47 5.80 -3.50 -0.01
C CYS A 47 5.78 -4.32 1.30
N VAL A 48 4.70 -5.06 1.57
CA VAL A 48 4.60 -5.94 2.75
C VAL A 48 5.69 -7.01 2.74
N GLU A 49 5.92 -7.69 1.61
CA GLU A 49 6.99 -8.68 1.50
C GLU A 49 8.38 -8.09 1.80
N ARG A 50 8.65 -6.88 1.30
CA ARG A 50 9.92 -6.18 1.56
C ARG A 50 10.03 -5.69 3.00
N ILE A 51 8.92 -5.28 3.63
CA ILE A 51 8.88 -4.93 5.06
C ILE A 51 9.21 -6.17 5.88
N ALA A 52 8.60 -7.31 5.56
CA ALA A 52 8.87 -8.58 6.23
C ALA A 52 10.32 -9.03 6.06
N ALA A 53 10.90 -8.88 4.87
CA ALA A 53 12.31 -9.17 4.64
C ALA A 53 13.26 -8.30 5.49
N LEU A 54 12.86 -7.07 5.84
CA LEU A 54 13.68 -6.13 6.63
C LEU A 54 13.44 -6.23 8.14
N THR A 55 12.23 -6.57 8.56
CA THR A 55 11.81 -6.53 9.97
C THR A 55 11.57 -7.91 10.58
N GLY A 56 11.46 -8.95 9.74
CA GLY A 56 11.07 -10.31 10.14
C GLY A 56 9.57 -10.47 10.39
N ASP A 57 8.74 -9.45 10.14
CA ASP A 57 7.31 -9.43 10.43
C ASP A 57 6.52 -8.81 9.26
N THR A 58 5.35 -9.35 8.92
CA THR A 58 4.45 -8.79 7.90
C THR A 58 3.56 -7.68 8.46
N ASP A 59 3.58 -7.46 9.77
CA ASP A 59 2.84 -6.39 10.44
C ASP A 59 3.46 -5.01 10.14
N VAL A 60 2.77 -4.26 9.27
CA VAL A 60 3.16 -2.92 8.84
C VAL A 60 3.12 -1.92 10.02
N GLU A 61 2.17 -2.06 10.94
CA GLU A 61 2.05 -1.14 12.09
C GLU A 61 3.20 -1.35 13.07
N ARG A 62 3.61 -2.61 13.28
CA ARG A 62 4.85 -2.90 14.00
C ARG A 62 6.07 -2.33 13.29
N ALA A 63 6.15 -2.45 11.98
CA ALA A 63 7.25 -1.87 11.21
C ALA A 63 7.30 -0.33 11.31
N ARG A 64 6.14 0.35 11.42
CA ARG A 64 6.08 1.80 11.72
C ARG A 64 6.63 2.11 13.11
N ALA A 65 6.27 1.32 14.13
CA ALA A 65 6.74 1.53 15.49
C ALA A 65 8.28 1.45 15.59
N LEU A 66 8.94 0.65 14.74
CA LEU A 66 10.41 0.56 14.69
C LEU A 66 11.11 1.85 14.21
N ILE A 67 10.41 2.73 13.50
CA ILE A 67 10.95 3.99 12.96
C ILE A 67 10.35 5.25 13.59
N ALA A 68 9.33 5.08 14.43
CA ALA A 68 8.77 6.16 15.22
C ALA A 68 9.76 6.52 16.35
N PRO A 69 10.04 7.82 16.58
CA PRO A 69 10.85 8.19 17.74
C PRO A 69 10.13 7.71 19.01
N PRO A 70 10.87 7.24 20.04
CA PRO A 70 10.27 6.98 21.34
C PRO A 70 9.62 8.28 21.81
N GLN A 71 8.30 8.26 22.07
CA GLN A 71 7.65 9.40 22.69
C GLN A 71 8.24 9.52 24.10
N ALA A 72 9.01 10.59 24.31
CA ALA A 72 9.60 10.97 25.59
C ALA A 72 8.59 11.74 26.45
#